data_AF-A0A534LQN1-F1
#
_entry.id   AF-A0A534LQN1-F1
#
_cell.length_a   1.000
_cell.length_b   1.000
_cell.length_c   1.000
_cell.angle_alpha   90.00
_cell.angle_beta   90.00
_cell.angle_gamma   90.00
#
_symmetry.space_group_name_H-M   'P 1'
#
loop_
_entity.id
_entity.type
_entity.pdbx_description
1 polymer ?
#
loop_
_entity_poly.entity_id
_entity_poly.type
_entity_poly.pdbx_seq_one_letter_code
_entity_poly.pdbx_strand_id
1 'polypeptide(L)'
;MLVAIVDRAGRGGTRKVKAAFEAVETRYAELGHTLQRPVSGEIVAIPIMGASKSLKDRHTLYVSARAVESGLVDGLIAHEVGHMLRTEAGHPSHSPDVYRLIAKEVRIPRAAEAAFGQAFNHVQDVYADDLAFPVFAGADGRRAYDFFAAWVENNATMRSKNRWQNLGLAASNGFAIGSLVRHGLISAEDKLWDRARAFDREAGFQGVDALAEFYAKLPASPTPEDFIAELKRLAAIMTKASTT
;
A
#
# COMPACT_ATOMS: atom_id res chain seq x y z
N MET A 1 14.31 -11.59 -15.96
CA MET A 1 13.08 -11.74 -15.17
C MET A 1 11.85 -11.21 -15.89
N LEU A 2 11.89 -9.96 -16.35
CA LEU A 2 10.84 -9.39 -17.19
C LEU A 2 10.75 -10.10 -18.55
N VAL A 3 9.57 -10.60 -18.91
CA VAL A 3 9.31 -11.35 -20.14
C VAL A 3 8.88 -10.44 -21.28
N ALA A 4 7.90 -9.56 -21.02
CA ALA A 4 7.36 -8.65 -22.02
C ALA A 4 6.70 -7.44 -21.35
N ILE A 5 6.59 -6.33 -22.07
CA ILE A 5 5.70 -5.22 -21.72
C ILE A 5 4.81 -4.92 -22.92
N VAL A 6 3.50 -4.97 -22.72
CA VAL A 6 2.49 -4.68 -23.74
C VAL A 6 1.80 -3.36 -23.40
N ASP A 7 1.73 -2.45 -24.36
CA ASP A 7 0.90 -1.26 -24.23
C ASP A 7 -0.52 -1.55 -24.70
N ARG A 8 -1.44 -1.71 -23.74
CA ARG A 8 -2.89 -1.88 -24.00
C ARG A 8 -3.61 -0.55 -24.08
N ALA A 9 -3.02 0.53 -23.56
CA ALA A 9 -3.60 1.87 -23.56
C ALA A 9 -3.36 2.62 -24.87
N GLY A 10 -2.40 2.19 -25.69
CA GLY A 10 -2.06 2.81 -26.97
C GLY A 10 -1.38 4.17 -26.84
N ARG A 11 -0.75 4.45 -25.70
CA ARG A 11 -0.11 5.74 -25.38
C ARG A 11 1.43 5.69 -25.41
N GLY A 12 2.00 4.52 -25.71
CA GLY A 12 3.43 4.27 -25.68
C GLY A 12 3.98 4.04 -24.27
N GLY A 13 5.30 4.17 -24.13
CA GLY A 13 5.98 4.06 -22.83
C GLY A 13 6.57 2.69 -22.48
N THR A 14 6.42 1.68 -23.34
CA THR A 14 6.96 0.32 -23.11
C THR A 14 8.45 0.32 -22.77
N ARG A 15 9.28 1.10 -23.50
CA ARG A 15 10.71 1.25 -23.21
C ARG A 15 10.98 1.90 -21.85
N LYS A 16 10.17 2.89 -21.47
CA LYS A 16 10.30 3.58 -20.18
C LYS A 16 9.99 2.65 -19.01
N VAL A 17 8.89 1.90 -19.11
CA VAL A 17 8.50 0.89 -18.11
C VAL A 17 9.54 -0.22 -18.03
N LYS A 18 10.08 -0.70 -19.18
CA LYS A 18 11.14 -1.71 -19.22
C LYS A 18 12.38 -1.26 -18.45
N ALA A 19 12.91 -0.09 -18.79
CA ALA A 19 14.09 0.45 -18.15
C ALA A 19 13.88 0.69 -16.65
N ALA A 20 12.70 1.21 -16.26
CA ALA A 20 12.36 1.41 -14.86
C ALA A 20 12.29 0.08 -14.09
N PHE A 21 11.69 -0.96 -14.68
CA PHE A 21 11.64 -2.29 -14.08
C PHE A 21 13.03 -2.89 -13.88
N GLU A 22 13.88 -2.87 -14.91
CA GLU A 22 15.25 -3.41 -14.84
C GLU A 22 16.10 -2.67 -13.77
N ALA A 23 15.92 -1.35 -13.64
CA ALA A 23 16.58 -0.56 -12.61
C ALA A 23 16.04 -0.84 -11.19
N VAL A 24 14.73 -1.09 -11.04
CA VAL A 24 14.14 -1.52 -9.77
C VAL A 24 14.65 -2.91 -9.38
N GLU A 25 14.66 -3.85 -10.31
CA GLU A 25 15.14 -5.22 -10.10
C GLU A 25 16.60 -5.23 -9.64
N THR A 26 17.45 -4.43 -10.28
CA THR A 26 18.86 -4.29 -9.89
C THR A 26 19.01 -3.82 -8.44
N ARG A 27 18.28 -2.77 -8.05
CA ARG A 27 18.30 -2.24 -6.67
C ARG A 27 17.78 -3.25 -5.65
N TYR A 28 16.75 -4.02 -5.99
CA TYR A 28 16.31 -5.12 -5.14
C TYR A 28 17.38 -6.22 -4.99
N ALA A 29 18.05 -6.58 -6.08
CA ALA A 29 19.11 -7.59 -6.06
C ALA A 29 20.30 -7.16 -5.20
N GLU A 30 20.68 -5.88 -5.22
CA GLU A 30 21.70 -5.29 -4.33
C GLU A 30 21.33 -5.42 -2.84
N LEU A 31 20.03 -5.43 -2.53
CA LEU A 31 19.49 -5.64 -1.19
C LEU A 31 19.26 -7.13 -0.86
N GLY A 32 19.66 -8.05 -1.74
CA GLY A 32 19.50 -9.50 -1.54
C GLY A 32 18.10 -10.03 -1.87
N HIS A 33 17.28 -9.25 -2.57
CA HIS A 33 15.94 -9.65 -3.01
C HIS A 33 15.92 -9.91 -4.51
N THR A 34 15.45 -11.08 -4.92
CA THR A 34 15.33 -11.43 -6.33
C THR A 34 14.05 -12.21 -6.55
N LEU A 35 13.22 -11.73 -7.48
CA LEU A 35 12.06 -12.48 -7.93
C LEU A 35 12.50 -13.80 -8.53
N GLN A 36 11.68 -14.83 -8.38
CA GLN A 36 11.93 -16.15 -8.95
C GLN A 36 10.99 -16.42 -10.13
N ARG A 37 9.78 -15.83 -10.11
CA ARG A 37 8.78 -16.06 -11.14
C ARG A 37 8.81 -14.96 -12.20
N PRO A 38 8.70 -15.32 -13.49
CA PRO A 38 8.70 -14.35 -14.58
C PRO A 38 7.61 -13.29 -14.43
N VAL A 39 7.94 -12.06 -14.84
CA VAL A 39 7.00 -10.92 -14.81
C VAL A 39 6.63 -10.49 -16.22
N SER A 40 5.34 -10.31 -16.49
CA SER A 40 4.83 -9.62 -17.68
C SER A 40 4.24 -8.27 -17.29
N GLY A 41 4.52 -7.22 -18.06
CA GLY A 41 3.98 -5.88 -17.84
C GLY A 41 2.86 -5.54 -18.82
N GLU A 42 1.84 -4.83 -18.34
CA GLU A 42 0.76 -4.27 -19.15
C GLU A 42 0.55 -2.79 -18.81
N ILE A 43 0.68 -1.91 -19.81
CA ILE A 43 0.31 -0.50 -19.67
C ILE A 43 -1.18 -0.36 -19.97
N VAL A 44 -1.97 0.06 -19.00
CA VAL A 44 -3.44 0.03 -19.05
C VAL A 44 -4.06 1.36 -18.65
N ALA A 45 -5.30 1.60 -19.09
CA ALA A 45 -6.10 2.76 -18.68
C ALA A 45 -6.95 2.38 -17.44
N ILE A 46 -6.36 2.52 -16.25
CA ILE A 46 -7.01 2.22 -14.97
C ILE A 46 -6.97 3.46 -14.04
N PRO A 47 -7.90 3.58 -13.08
CA PRO A 47 -7.98 4.75 -12.20
C PRO A 47 -6.89 4.78 -11.11
N ILE A 48 -6.23 3.65 -10.84
CA ILE A 48 -5.12 3.52 -9.88
C ILE A 48 -3.77 3.64 -10.59
N MET A 49 -2.68 3.86 -9.86
CA MET A 49 -1.36 4.07 -10.46
C MET A 49 -0.77 2.78 -11.03
N GLY A 50 -0.96 1.65 -10.35
CA GLY A 50 -0.61 0.31 -10.82
C GLY A 50 -1.25 -0.75 -9.93
N ALA A 51 -0.97 -2.00 -10.28
CA ALA A 51 -1.36 -3.18 -9.51
C ALA A 51 -0.50 -4.37 -9.94
N SER A 52 -0.47 -5.41 -9.12
CA SER A 52 0.15 -6.69 -9.45
C SER A 52 -0.84 -7.83 -9.30
N LYS A 53 -0.67 -8.85 -10.14
CA LYS A 53 -1.38 -10.12 -10.03
C LYS A 53 -0.38 -11.24 -10.05
N SER A 54 -0.36 -12.03 -8.99
CA SER A 54 0.51 -13.19 -8.85
C SER A 54 -0.26 -14.48 -9.08
N LEU A 55 0.29 -15.33 -9.94
CA LEU A 55 -0.11 -16.72 -10.12
C LEU A 55 1.00 -17.63 -9.59
N LYS A 56 0.75 -18.94 -9.58
CA LYS A 56 1.71 -19.93 -9.06
C LYS A 56 3.07 -19.87 -9.78
N ASP A 57 3.07 -19.52 -11.06
CA ASP A 57 4.21 -19.63 -11.96
C ASP A 57 4.64 -18.29 -12.60
N ARG A 58 3.90 -17.20 -12.39
CA ARG A 58 4.18 -15.89 -13.02
C ARG A 58 3.53 -14.73 -12.28
N HIS A 59 4.02 -13.53 -12.56
CA HIS A 59 3.40 -12.27 -12.16
C HIS A 59 2.97 -11.45 -13.37
N THR A 60 1.92 -10.64 -13.18
CA THR A 60 1.54 -9.58 -14.10
C THR A 60 1.60 -8.25 -13.37
N LEU A 61 2.40 -7.32 -13.90
CA LEU A 61 2.48 -5.94 -13.46
C LEU A 61 1.58 -5.08 -14.34
N TYR A 62 0.60 -4.41 -13.75
CA TYR A 62 -0.22 -3.42 -14.42
C TYR A 62 0.30 -2.02 -14.08
N VAL A 63 0.64 -1.25 -15.09
CA VAL A 63 1.10 0.14 -14.96
C VAL A 63 0.07 1.04 -15.62
N SER A 64 -0.46 2.02 -14.90
CA SER A 64 -1.37 2.98 -15.53
C SER A 64 -0.63 3.87 -16.52
N ALA A 65 -1.28 4.23 -17.63
CA ALA A 65 -0.70 5.18 -18.57
C ALA A 65 -0.34 6.54 -17.91
N ARG A 66 -1.13 6.95 -16.89
CA ARG A 66 -0.85 8.15 -16.09
C ARG A 66 0.43 8.04 -15.27
N ALA A 67 0.74 6.86 -14.71
CA ALA A 67 1.99 6.63 -13.99
C ALA A 67 3.21 6.72 -14.93
N VAL A 68 3.06 6.27 -16.17
CA VAL A 68 4.08 6.42 -17.21
C VAL A 68 4.32 7.91 -17.51
N GLU A 69 3.27 8.73 -17.56
CA GLU A 69 3.34 10.17 -17.82
C GLU A 69 3.91 10.97 -16.62
N SER A 70 3.64 10.55 -15.37
CA SER A 70 3.95 11.31 -14.15
C SER A 70 5.41 11.23 -13.67
N GLY A 71 6.20 10.30 -14.20
CA GLY A 71 7.58 10.06 -13.74
C GLY A 71 7.69 9.27 -12.43
N LEU A 72 6.57 8.83 -11.84
CA LEU A 72 6.52 8.03 -10.61
C LEU A 72 6.62 6.52 -10.86
N VAL A 73 6.94 6.12 -12.08
CA VAL A 73 6.89 4.73 -12.54
C VAL A 73 7.87 3.83 -11.78
N ASP A 74 9.03 4.34 -11.36
CA ASP A 74 10.02 3.55 -10.63
C ASP A 74 9.57 3.25 -9.19
N GLY A 75 9.02 4.23 -8.48
CA GLY A 75 8.44 4.04 -7.15
C GLY A 75 7.25 3.09 -7.17
N LEU A 76 6.36 3.25 -8.16
CA LEU A 76 5.26 2.31 -8.37
C LEU A 76 5.76 0.88 -8.62
N ILE A 77 6.72 0.70 -9.53
CA ILE A 77 7.25 -0.64 -9.81
C ILE A 77 7.93 -1.22 -8.57
N ALA A 78 8.65 -0.40 -7.79
CA ALA A 78 9.27 -0.85 -6.56
C ALA A 78 8.23 -1.39 -5.57
N HIS A 79 7.13 -0.67 -5.37
CA HIS A 79 6.00 -1.10 -4.54
C HIS A 79 5.39 -2.43 -5.04
N GLU A 80 5.06 -2.53 -6.33
CA GLU A 80 4.46 -3.74 -6.90
C GLU A 80 5.38 -4.96 -6.88
N VAL A 81 6.69 -4.77 -7.06
CA VAL A 81 7.68 -5.84 -6.88
C VAL A 81 7.74 -6.29 -5.42
N GLY A 82 7.53 -5.38 -4.46
CA GLY A 82 7.38 -5.72 -3.05
C GLY A 82 6.24 -6.72 -2.80
N HIS A 83 5.07 -6.49 -3.39
CA HIS A 83 3.94 -7.44 -3.33
C HIS A 83 4.30 -8.81 -3.93
N MET A 84 4.98 -8.82 -5.08
CA MET A 84 5.40 -10.06 -5.73
C MET A 84 6.39 -10.85 -4.87
N LEU A 85 7.38 -10.17 -4.27
CA LEU A 85 8.36 -10.77 -3.36
C LEU A 85 7.69 -11.34 -2.10
N ARG A 86 6.75 -10.60 -1.49
CA ARG A 86 5.99 -11.10 -0.33
C ARG A 86 5.13 -12.31 -0.68
N THR A 87 4.55 -12.32 -1.88
CA THR A 87 3.79 -13.47 -2.39
C THR A 87 4.69 -14.70 -2.62
N GLU A 88 5.87 -14.51 -3.20
CA GLU A 88 6.84 -15.60 -3.40
C GLU A 88 7.38 -16.16 -2.09
N ALA A 89 7.61 -15.30 -1.10
CA ALA A 89 8.04 -15.67 0.24
C ALA A 89 6.94 -16.37 1.07
N GLY A 90 5.70 -16.42 0.59
CA GLY A 90 4.57 -16.96 1.35
C GLY A 90 4.24 -16.14 2.60
N HIS A 91 4.53 -14.85 2.59
CA HIS A 91 4.29 -13.97 3.72
C HIS A 91 2.79 -13.97 4.10
N PRO A 92 2.41 -14.01 5.39
CA PRO A 92 1.00 -14.11 5.78
C PRO A 92 0.07 -13.04 5.19
N SER A 93 0.58 -11.82 4.99
CA SER A 93 -0.18 -10.74 4.34
C SER A 93 -0.48 -10.99 2.85
N HIS A 94 0.21 -11.93 2.21
CA HIS A 94 0.09 -12.26 0.78
C HIS A 94 -0.26 -13.74 0.55
N SER A 95 -0.81 -14.41 1.57
CA SER A 95 -1.13 -15.84 1.52
C SER A 95 -2.63 -16.07 1.33
N PRO A 96 -3.05 -16.72 0.22
CA PRO A 96 -4.46 -17.09 0.00
C PRO A 96 -5.03 -17.99 1.10
N ASP A 97 -4.20 -18.80 1.75
CA ASP A 97 -4.63 -19.68 2.84
C ASP A 97 -4.97 -18.86 4.10
N VAL A 98 -4.15 -17.85 4.41
CA VAL A 98 -4.40 -16.92 5.51
C VAL A 98 -5.65 -16.08 5.26
N TYR A 99 -5.89 -15.64 4.02
CA TYR A 99 -7.13 -14.90 3.67
C TYR A 99 -8.40 -15.71 3.96
N ARG A 100 -8.38 -17.03 3.74
CA ARG A 100 -9.52 -17.90 4.06
C ARG A 100 -9.75 -18.01 5.57
N LEU A 101 -8.70 -17.92 6.39
CA LEU A 101 -8.82 -17.89 7.85
C LEU A 101 -9.35 -16.54 8.33
N ILE A 102 -8.85 -15.44 7.76
CA ILE A 102 -9.32 -14.07 8.04
C ILE A 102 -10.83 -13.95 7.84
N ALA A 103 -11.35 -14.45 6.71
CA ALA A 103 -12.78 -14.43 6.41
C ALA A 103 -13.65 -15.17 7.44
N LYS A 104 -13.07 -16.13 8.19
CA LYS A 104 -13.76 -16.88 9.25
C LYS A 104 -13.65 -16.21 10.61
N GLU A 105 -12.49 -15.63 10.90
CA GLU A 105 -12.13 -15.18 12.24
C GLU A 105 -12.32 -13.68 12.50
N VAL A 106 -12.22 -12.85 11.45
CA VAL A 106 -12.35 -11.40 11.57
C VAL A 106 -13.80 -11.02 11.28
N ARG A 107 -14.48 -10.51 12.29
CA ARG A 107 -15.88 -10.06 12.18
C ARG A 107 -15.92 -8.56 11.97
N ILE A 108 -16.58 -8.15 10.90
CA ILE A 108 -16.81 -6.74 10.57
C ILE A 108 -18.29 -6.51 10.27
N PRO A 109 -18.85 -5.33 10.57
CA PRO A 109 -20.19 -4.97 10.12
C PRO A 109 -20.26 -4.95 8.59
N ARG A 110 -21.40 -5.39 8.02
CA ARG A 110 -21.62 -5.35 6.55
C ARG A 110 -21.42 -3.96 5.96
N ALA A 111 -21.84 -2.92 6.68
CA ALA A 111 -21.65 -1.53 6.27
C ALA A 111 -20.17 -1.09 6.22
N ALA A 112 -19.28 -1.83 6.88
CA ALA A 112 -17.84 -1.54 6.96
C ALA A 112 -17.00 -2.30 5.93
N GLU A 113 -17.58 -3.25 5.16
CA GLU A 113 -16.84 -4.15 4.26
C GLU A 113 -15.87 -3.41 3.32
N ALA A 114 -16.33 -2.35 2.66
CA ALA A 114 -15.49 -1.57 1.76
C ALA A 114 -14.35 -0.84 2.49
N ALA A 115 -14.65 -0.24 3.66
CA ALA A 115 -13.67 0.50 4.44
C ALA A 115 -12.60 -0.43 5.02
N PHE A 116 -13.02 -1.59 5.53
CA PHE A 116 -12.11 -2.61 6.05
C PHE A 116 -11.30 -3.25 4.92
N GLY A 117 -11.89 -3.51 3.76
CA GLY A 117 -11.16 -4.01 2.59
C GLY A 117 -10.04 -3.06 2.17
N GLN A 118 -10.30 -1.75 2.16
CA GLN A 118 -9.29 -0.73 1.91
C GLN A 118 -8.19 -0.72 2.99
N ALA A 119 -8.56 -0.74 4.27
CA ALA A 119 -7.59 -0.78 5.36
C ALA A 119 -6.76 -2.08 5.37
N PHE A 120 -7.37 -3.20 5.01
CA PHE A 120 -6.68 -4.48 4.84
C PHE A 120 -5.68 -4.44 3.69
N ASN A 121 -6.01 -3.79 2.57
CA ASN A 121 -5.04 -3.56 1.49
C ASN A 121 -3.84 -2.77 2.01
N HIS A 122 -4.05 -1.71 2.77
CA HIS A 122 -2.95 -0.94 3.38
C HIS A 122 -2.06 -1.77 4.31
N VAL A 123 -2.60 -2.78 5.00
CA VAL A 123 -1.78 -3.72 5.77
C VAL A 123 -0.82 -4.46 4.85
N GLN A 124 -1.29 -4.93 3.69
CA GLN A 124 -0.44 -5.60 2.69
C GLN A 124 0.60 -4.64 2.14
N ASP A 125 0.18 -3.41 1.83
CA ASP A 125 1.03 -2.35 1.31
C ASP A 125 2.18 -2.02 2.27
N VAL A 126 1.95 -1.95 3.60
CA VAL A 126 3.04 -1.77 4.59
C VAL A 126 4.12 -2.84 4.43
N TYR A 127 3.75 -4.11 4.24
CA TYR A 127 4.74 -5.18 4.08
C TYR A 127 5.47 -5.14 2.74
N ALA A 128 4.82 -4.67 1.68
CA ALA A 128 5.44 -4.44 0.38
C ALA A 128 6.40 -3.23 0.43
N ASP A 129 5.95 -2.15 1.06
CA ASP A 129 6.68 -0.90 1.24
C ASP A 129 7.92 -1.07 2.14
N ASP A 130 7.86 -1.96 3.13
CA ASP A 130 9.05 -2.34 3.91
C ASP A 130 10.22 -2.80 3.04
N LEU A 131 9.93 -3.41 1.88
CA LEU A 131 10.93 -3.81 0.89
C LEU A 131 11.20 -2.70 -0.14
N ALA A 132 10.17 -1.94 -0.51
CA ALA A 132 10.26 -0.95 -1.57
C ALA A 132 10.93 0.37 -1.13
N PHE A 133 10.80 0.77 0.13
CA PHE A 133 11.35 2.03 0.63
C PHE A 133 12.84 2.20 0.32
N PRO A 134 13.73 1.25 0.67
CA PRO A 134 15.15 1.34 0.33
C PRO A 134 15.41 1.44 -1.18
N VAL A 135 14.49 0.95 -2.01
CA VAL A 135 14.60 0.97 -3.47
C VAL A 135 14.23 2.32 -4.06
N PHE A 136 13.15 2.98 -3.60
CA PHE A 136 12.64 4.21 -4.25
C PHE A 136 12.74 5.50 -3.42
N ALA A 137 13.02 5.44 -2.12
CA ALA A 137 12.93 6.61 -1.23
C ALA A 137 13.84 7.79 -1.63
N GLY A 138 14.91 7.53 -2.39
CA GLY A 138 15.95 8.53 -2.67
C GLY A 138 16.95 8.66 -1.52
N ALA A 139 18.08 9.32 -1.75
CA ALA A 139 19.17 9.38 -0.77
C ALA A 139 18.79 10.06 0.55
N ASP A 140 17.79 10.94 0.54
CA ASP A 140 17.30 11.74 1.67
C ASP A 140 15.88 11.38 2.12
N GLY A 141 15.27 10.34 1.54
CA GLY A 141 13.88 9.96 1.83
C GLY A 141 12.81 10.91 1.30
N ARG A 142 13.18 12.01 0.64
CA ARG A 142 12.25 13.07 0.21
C ARG A 142 11.20 12.56 -0.78
N ARG A 143 11.58 11.67 -1.69
CA ARG A 143 10.63 11.11 -2.67
C ARG A 143 9.57 10.24 -2.00
N ALA A 144 9.95 9.46 -0.99
CA ALA A 144 8.99 8.69 -0.20
C ALA A 144 8.08 9.63 0.60
N TYR A 145 8.65 10.65 1.27
CA TYR A 145 7.86 11.68 1.95
C TYR A 145 6.81 12.31 1.03
N ASP A 146 7.22 12.85 -0.12
CA ASP A 146 6.32 13.54 -1.05
C ASP A 146 5.22 12.60 -1.58
N PHE A 147 5.54 11.32 -1.82
CA PHE A 147 4.58 10.31 -2.26
C PHE A 147 3.46 10.08 -1.23
N PHE A 148 3.81 9.81 0.03
CA PHE A 148 2.82 9.56 1.09
C PHE A 148 2.13 10.85 1.55
N ALA A 149 2.82 11.99 1.55
CA ALA A 149 2.21 13.29 1.83
C ALA A 149 1.08 13.60 0.84
N ALA A 150 1.27 13.30 -0.44
CA ALA A 150 0.23 13.49 -1.46
C ALA A 150 -1.05 12.68 -1.17
N TRP A 151 -0.95 11.51 -0.54
CA TRP A 151 -2.12 10.74 -0.14
C TRP A 151 -2.92 11.45 0.94
N VAL A 152 -2.24 11.95 1.98
CA VAL A 152 -2.89 12.70 3.07
C VAL A 152 -3.56 13.95 2.52
N GLU A 153 -2.87 14.71 1.67
CA GLU A 153 -3.43 15.95 1.09
C GLU A 153 -4.62 15.68 0.18
N ASN A 154 -4.55 14.66 -0.68
CA ASN A 154 -5.65 14.30 -1.56
C ASN A 154 -6.89 13.87 -0.76
N ASN A 155 -6.74 12.97 0.21
CA ASN A 155 -7.84 12.52 1.07
C ASN A 155 -8.44 13.67 1.87
N ALA A 156 -7.61 14.62 2.30
CA ALA A 156 -8.05 15.75 3.08
C ALA A 156 -9.02 16.68 2.32
N THR A 157 -9.12 16.57 0.99
CA THR A 157 -10.13 17.24 0.16
C THR A 157 -11.38 16.40 -0.14
N MET A 158 -11.36 15.09 0.13
CA MET A 158 -12.46 14.17 -0.16
C MET A 158 -13.40 14.03 1.04
N ARG A 159 -14.72 14.06 0.85
CA ARG A 159 -15.68 13.80 1.93
C ARG A 159 -16.87 13.00 1.42
N SER A 160 -17.37 12.11 2.28
CA SER A 160 -18.62 11.40 2.07
C SER A 160 -19.60 11.65 3.21
N LYS A 161 -20.90 11.52 2.93
CA LYS A 161 -21.94 11.43 3.98
C LYS A 161 -21.90 10.08 4.71
N ASN A 162 -21.25 9.07 4.12
CA ASN A 162 -21.12 7.77 4.72
C ASN A 162 -19.90 7.73 5.65
N ARG A 163 -20.16 7.52 6.95
CA ARG A 163 -19.14 7.46 8.00
C ARG A 163 -18.08 6.37 7.75
N TRP A 164 -18.47 5.19 7.26
CA TRP A 164 -17.51 4.12 6.94
C TRP A 164 -16.61 4.49 5.77
N GLN A 165 -17.11 5.21 4.77
CA GLN A 165 -16.26 5.72 3.68
C GLN A 165 -15.23 6.72 4.20
N ASN A 166 -15.64 7.63 5.10
CA ASN A 166 -14.69 8.55 5.73
C ASN A 166 -13.67 7.81 6.61
N LEU A 167 -14.07 6.74 7.32
CA LEU A 167 -13.12 5.88 8.06
C LEU A 167 -12.14 5.15 7.14
N GLY A 168 -12.55 4.75 5.94
CA GLY A 168 -11.64 4.22 4.92
C GLY A 168 -10.58 5.25 4.52
N LEU A 169 -11.00 6.50 4.29
CA LEU A 169 -10.07 7.61 4.02
C LEU A 169 -9.14 7.91 5.23
N ALA A 170 -9.66 7.86 6.46
CA ALA A 170 -8.84 7.98 7.66
C ALA A 170 -7.84 6.83 7.79
N ALA A 171 -8.21 5.60 7.39
CA ALA A 171 -7.29 4.46 7.33
C ALA A 171 -6.20 4.67 6.27
N SER A 172 -6.50 5.29 5.12
CA SER A 172 -5.47 5.71 4.16
C SER A 172 -4.54 6.80 4.71
N ASN A 173 -5.06 7.77 5.45
CA ASN A 173 -4.22 8.79 6.10
C ASN A 173 -3.32 8.16 7.18
N GLY A 174 -3.90 7.27 7.99
CA GLY A 174 -3.16 6.51 9.00
C GLY A 174 -2.09 5.63 8.36
N PHE A 175 -2.39 4.98 7.24
CA PHE A 175 -1.40 4.22 6.47
C PHE A 175 -0.25 5.11 6.01
N ALA A 176 -0.54 6.24 5.35
CA ALA A 176 0.50 7.13 4.85
C ALA A 176 1.40 7.67 5.97
N ILE A 177 0.81 8.17 7.06
CA ILE A 177 1.56 8.66 8.23
C ILE A 177 2.32 7.51 8.91
N GLY A 178 1.67 6.36 9.10
CA GLY A 178 2.24 5.19 9.75
C GLY A 178 3.45 4.65 9.00
N SER A 179 3.40 4.58 7.67
CA SER A 179 4.53 4.21 6.81
C SER A 179 5.67 5.21 6.96
N LEU A 180 5.41 6.52 6.92
CA LEU A 180 6.47 7.53 7.10
C LEU A 180 7.13 7.46 8.50
N VAL A 181 6.34 7.24 9.55
CA VAL A 181 6.85 7.05 10.92
C VAL A 181 7.68 5.77 11.01
N ARG A 182 7.18 4.67 10.45
CA ARG A 182 7.86 3.37 10.43
C ARG A 182 9.25 3.43 9.80
N HIS A 183 9.39 4.23 8.76
CA HIS A 183 10.65 4.44 8.04
C HIS A 183 11.46 5.65 8.55
N GLY A 184 11.08 6.24 9.68
CA GLY A 184 11.83 7.31 10.35
C GLY A 184 11.88 8.63 9.57
N LEU A 185 10.92 8.88 8.68
CA LEU A 185 10.90 10.10 7.84
C LEU A 185 10.18 11.27 8.50
N ILE A 186 9.30 11.02 9.46
CA ILE A 186 8.55 12.06 10.18
C ILE A 186 8.48 11.76 11.67
N SER A 187 8.33 12.80 12.49
CA SER A 187 8.07 12.72 13.93
C SER A 187 6.62 13.11 14.26
N ALA A 188 6.27 13.18 15.54
CA ALA A 188 4.93 13.55 16.00
C ALA A 188 4.58 15.03 15.71
N GLU A 189 5.58 15.86 15.43
CA GLU A 189 5.48 17.30 15.16
C GLU A 189 5.29 17.63 13.67
N ASP A 190 5.28 16.63 12.79
CA ASP A 190 5.10 16.84 11.36
C ASP A 190 3.68 17.34 11.04
N LYS A 191 3.57 18.30 10.10
CA LYS A 191 2.31 18.94 9.72
C LYS A 191 1.28 17.99 9.12
N LEU A 192 1.72 16.83 8.58
CA LEU A 192 0.81 15.80 8.09
C LEU A 192 -0.14 15.29 9.19
N TRP A 193 0.32 15.25 10.44
CA TRP A 193 -0.52 14.91 11.58
C TRP A 193 -1.67 15.91 11.76
N ASP A 194 -1.38 17.20 11.71
CA ASP A 194 -2.40 18.25 11.84
C ASP A 194 -3.42 18.17 10.71
N ARG A 195 -2.95 17.90 9.49
CA ARG A 195 -3.81 17.74 8.31
C ARG A 195 -4.75 16.55 8.45
N ALA A 196 -4.22 15.40 8.85
CA ALA A 196 -5.00 14.17 9.01
C ALA A 196 -5.97 14.25 10.20
N ARG A 197 -5.56 14.86 11.32
CA ARG A 197 -6.45 15.10 12.47
C ARG A 197 -7.55 16.10 12.14
N ALA A 198 -7.29 17.09 11.27
CA ALA A 198 -8.33 17.99 10.78
C ALA A 198 -9.40 17.24 9.97
N PHE A 199 -8.98 16.31 9.09
CA PHE A 199 -9.91 15.44 8.36
C PHE A 199 -10.86 14.70 9.31
N ASP A 200 -10.31 14.05 10.34
CA ASP A 200 -11.07 13.30 11.34
C ASP A 200 -12.09 14.18 12.07
N ARG A 201 -11.65 15.34 12.59
CA ARG A 201 -12.52 16.29 13.28
C ARG A 201 -13.69 16.75 12.41
N GLU A 202 -13.41 17.07 11.14
CA GLU A 202 -14.44 17.49 10.18
C GLU A 202 -15.39 16.35 9.80
N ALA A 203 -14.89 15.10 9.79
CA ALA A 203 -15.70 13.90 9.56
C ALA A 203 -16.48 13.44 10.80
N GLY A 204 -16.27 14.09 11.95
CA GLY A 204 -16.98 13.85 13.20
C GLY A 204 -16.53 12.59 13.93
N PHE A 205 -15.23 12.26 13.90
CA PHE A 205 -14.64 11.17 14.68
C PHE A 205 -13.17 11.42 15.02
N GLN A 206 -12.55 10.49 15.74
CA GLN A 206 -11.10 10.44 15.99
C GLN A 206 -10.61 9.01 15.78
N GLY A 207 -9.79 8.78 14.76
CA GLY A 207 -9.28 7.45 14.41
C GLY A 207 -7.85 7.43 13.87
N VAL A 208 -7.38 8.52 13.25
CA VAL A 208 -6.12 8.53 12.52
C VAL A 208 -4.89 8.29 13.39
N ASP A 209 -4.88 8.77 14.63
CA ASP A 209 -3.77 8.51 15.56
C ASP A 209 -3.61 7.01 15.85
N ALA A 210 -4.72 6.33 16.14
CA ALA A 210 -4.73 4.90 16.40
C ALA A 210 -4.41 4.07 15.14
N LEU A 211 -4.87 4.54 13.97
CA LEU A 211 -4.59 3.88 12.68
C LEU A 211 -3.12 4.05 12.28
N ALA A 212 -2.55 5.25 12.41
CA ALA A 212 -1.14 5.49 12.14
C ALA A 212 -0.22 4.70 13.07
N GLU A 213 -0.53 4.68 14.37
CA GLU A 213 0.18 3.83 15.33
C GLU A 213 0.05 2.35 14.97
N PHE A 214 -1.14 1.92 14.53
CA PHE A 214 -1.38 0.54 14.09
C PHE A 214 -0.43 0.15 12.95
N TYR A 215 -0.39 0.92 11.86
CA TYR A 215 0.46 0.60 10.70
C TYR A 215 1.94 0.71 11.02
N ALA A 216 2.35 1.75 11.78
CA ALA A 216 3.75 1.94 12.14
C ALA A 216 4.33 0.76 12.94
N LYS A 217 3.51 0.16 13.80
CA LYS A 217 3.92 -0.91 14.74
C LYS A 217 3.59 -2.33 14.26
N LEU A 218 3.20 -2.52 12.99
CA LEU A 218 2.98 -3.87 12.46
C LEU A 218 4.26 -4.72 12.63
N PRO A 219 4.15 -5.98 13.11
CA PRO A 219 5.30 -6.88 13.25
C PRO A 219 6.00 -7.06 11.91
N ALA A 220 7.34 -7.04 11.85
CA ALA A 220 8.07 -7.15 10.57
C ALA A 220 7.96 -8.55 9.91
N SER A 221 7.68 -9.59 10.68
CA SER A 221 7.58 -10.98 10.22
C SER A 221 6.56 -11.74 11.08
N PRO A 222 5.26 -11.43 10.94
CA PRO A 222 4.22 -12.08 11.72
C PRO A 222 4.10 -13.56 11.34
N THR A 223 3.70 -14.40 12.29
CA THR A 223 3.10 -15.70 11.96
C THR A 223 1.70 -15.51 11.35
N PRO A 224 1.09 -16.53 10.71
CA PRO A 224 -0.31 -16.47 10.31
C PRO A 224 -1.25 -16.07 11.46
N GLU A 225 -1.02 -16.60 12.65
CA GLU A 225 -1.81 -16.32 13.85
C GLU A 225 -1.64 -14.86 14.31
N ASP A 226 -0.41 -14.35 14.37
CA ASP A 226 -0.14 -12.95 14.71
C ASP A 226 -0.78 -12.01 13.69
N PHE A 227 -0.70 -12.35 12.40
CA PHE A 227 -1.30 -11.54 11.33
C PHE A 227 -2.82 -11.46 11.46
N ILE A 228 -3.49 -12.57 11.75
CA ILE A 228 -4.94 -12.59 12.02
C ILE A 228 -5.27 -11.76 13.27
N ALA A 229 -4.45 -11.85 14.32
CA ALA A 229 -4.62 -11.04 15.53
C ALA A 229 -4.52 -9.53 15.24
N GLU A 230 -3.57 -9.10 14.41
CA GLU A 230 -3.47 -7.70 13.97
C GLU A 230 -4.70 -7.26 13.19
N LEU A 231 -5.28 -8.11 12.33
CA LEU A 231 -6.51 -7.75 11.62
C LEU A 231 -7.74 -7.68 12.53
N LYS A 232 -7.79 -8.48 13.59
CA LYS A 232 -8.80 -8.31 14.65
C LYS A 232 -8.61 -6.97 15.37
N ARG A 233 -7.37 -6.57 15.64
CA ARG A 233 -7.04 -5.26 16.23
C ARG A 233 -7.45 -4.10 15.31
N LEU A 234 -7.15 -4.19 14.01
CA LEU A 234 -7.58 -3.21 13.01
C LEU A 234 -9.11 -3.07 12.98
N ALA A 235 -9.82 -4.19 12.92
CA ALA A 235 -11.29 -4.20 12.93
C ALA A 235 -11.85 -3.53 14.20
N ALA A 236 -11.24 -3.79 15.36
CA ALA A 236 -11.62 -3.16 16.63
C ALA A 236 -11.36 -1.65 16.63
N ILE A 237 -10.21 -1.18 16.12
CA ILE A 237 -9.88 0.24 15.98
C ILE A 237 -10.93 0.96 15.12
N MET A 238 -11.21 0.42 13.92
CA MET A 238 -12.18 1.02 13.00
C MET A 238 -13.59 1.00 13.57
N THR A 239 -13.98 -0.08 14.25
CA THR A 239 -15.30 -0.19 14.90
C THR A 239 -15.45 0.83 16.02
N LYS A 240 -14.43 1.02 16.86
CA LYS A 240 -14.44 2.04 17.91
C LYS A 240 -14.59 3.44 17.32
N ALA A 241 -13.77 3.79 16.33
CA ALA A 241 -13.84 5.10 15.65
C ALA A 241 -15.20 5.34 14.97
N SER A 242 -15.89 4.28 14.54
CA SER A 242 -17.25 4.40 14.00
C SER A 242 -18.31 4.83 15.01
N THR A 243 -18.01 4.77 16.31
CA THR A 243 -18.96 5.10 17.40
C THR A 243 -18.61 6.36 18.20
N THR A 244 -17.44 6.96 17.95
CA THR A 244 -16.91 8.15 18.65
C THR A 244 -16.84 9.36 17.72
#